data_AF-A0A2K3P8M0-F1
#
_entry.id   AF-A0A2K3P8M0-F1
#
_cell.length_a   1.000
_cell.length_b   1.000
_cell.length_c   1.000
_cell.angle_alpha   90.00
_cell.angle_beta   90.00
_cell.angle_gamma   90.00
#
_symmetry.space_group_name_H-M   'P 1'
#
loop_
_entity.id
_entity.type
_entity.pdbx_description
1 polymer ?
#
loop_
_entity_poly.entity_id
_entity_poly.type
_entity_poly.pdbx_seq_one_letter_code
_entity_poly.pdbx_strand_id
1 'polypeptide(L)'
;MIPLFPVDEVCPVCRKACLDKFGEHAFYCRELPGFKYRHDLVRDVLFDVFKRAGVSVKKEAPVNFLTDPLEGRSTLRPADILVYGWVGGKHACVDLTGVSPLVGLTNEDFTVGQAALKVASSKVAKHERACFENQHVFIPFAFDTFGFLALEAVDVLKRVQRIMHSNVVSPRS
;
A
#
# COMPACT_ATOMS: atom_id res chain seq x y z
N MET A 1 0.93 -25.53 7.80
CA MET A 1 0.69 -24.84 6.52
C MET A 1 0.54 -25.91 5.44
N ILE A 2 -0.54 -25.86 4.64
CA ILE A 2 -0.84 -26.91 3.64
C ILE A 2 0.02 -26.63 2.39
N PRO A 3 0.82 -27.60 1.89
CA PRO A 3 1.55 -27.41 0.66
C PRO A 3 0.59 -27.39 -0.54
N LEU A 4 0.67 -26.35 -1.36
CA LEU A 4 -0.17 -26.13 -2.55
C LEU A 4 0.54 -26.55 -3.85
N PHE A 5 1.86 -26.48 -3.89
CA PHE A 5 2.67 -26.78 -5.07
C PHE A 5 3.78 -27.79 -4.74
N PRO A 6 4.20 -28.62 -5.73
CA PRO A 6 5.47 -29.32 -5.67
C PRO A 6 6.62 -28.35 -5.46
N VAL A 7 7.65 -28.77 -4.72
CA VAL A 7 8.86 -27.97 -4.51
C VAL A 7 9.58 -27.80 -5.86
N ASP A 8 10.08 -26.61 -6.12
CA ASP A 8 10.90 -26.25 -7.30
C ASP A 8 10.20 -26.35 -8.67
N GLU A 9 8.86 -26.40 -8.71
CA GLU A 9 8.14 -26.28 -9.98
C GLU A 9 8.29 -24.86 -10.54
N VAL A 10 8.71 -24.72 -11.80
CA VAL A 10 8.84 -23.40 -12.43
C VAL A 10 7.45 -22.78 -12.62
N CYS A 11 7.27 -21.53 -12.18
CA CYS A 11 6.01 -20.82 -12.34
C CYS A 11 5.58 -20.81 -13.83
N PRO A 12 4.39 -21.35 -14.17
CA PRO A 12 3.97 -21.45 -15.56
C PRO A 12 3.66 -20.09 -16.20
N VAL A 13 3.42 -19.07 -15.35
CA VAL A 13 3.06 -17.72 -15.77
C VAL A 13 4.30 -16.91 -16.12
N CYS A 14 5.22 -16.70 -15.16
CA CYS A 14 6.38 -15.87 -15.40
C CYS A 14 7.56 -16.63 -16.01
N ARG A 15 7.66 -17.95 -15.78
CA ARG A 15 8.81 -18.81 -16.13
C ARG A 15 10.17 -18.30 -15.62
N LYS A 16 10.17 -17.42 -14.62
CA LYS A 16 11.37 -16.74 -14.06
C LYS A 16 11.69 -17.16 -12.63
N ALA A 17 10.76 -17.82 -11.94
CA ALA A 17 10.91 -18.21 -10.54
C ALA A 17 10.22 -19.55 -10.29
N CYS A 18 10.71 -20.28 -9.29
CA CYS A 18 10.05 -21.47 -8.78
C CYS A 18 8.85 -21.10 -7.91
N LEU A 19 7.81 -21.93 -7.96
CA LEU A 19 6.72 -21.93 -7.01
C LEU A 19 7.26 -22.50 -5.70
N ASP A 20 7.14 -21.73 -4.63
CA ASP A 20 7.33 -22.27 -3.30
C ASP A 20 6.17 -23.20 -2.95
N LYS A 21 6.45 -24.17 -2.08
CA LYS A 21 5.45 -25.17 -1.64
C LYS A 21 4.18 -24.56 -1.06
N PHE A 22 4.20 -23.31 -0.58
CA PHE A 22 3.06 -22.66 0.06
C PHE A 22 2.34 -21.67 -0.87
N GLY A 23 2.78 -21.53 -2.11
CA GLY A 23 2.16 -20.71 -3.13
C GLY A 23 2.40 -19.21 -3.02
N GLU A 24 3.36 -18.76 -2.23
CA GLU A 24 3.80 -17.36 -2.17
C GLU A 24 4.05 -16.75 -3.55
N HIS A 25 4.82 -17.42 -4.42
CA HIS A 25 5.07 -16.90 -5.77
C HIS A 25 3.75 -16.76 -6.55
N ALA A 26 2.82 -17.70 -6.41
CA ALA A 26 1.52 -17.60 -7.05
C ALA A 26 0.69 -16.42 -6.52
N PHE A 27 0.92 -15.97 -5.29
CA PHE A 27 0.30 -14.75 -4.76
C PHE A 27 0.96 -13.46 -5.29
N TYR A 28 2.26 -13.44 -5.55
CA TYR A 28 3.01 -12.21 -5.87
C TYR A 28 3.63 -12.17 -7.28
N CYS A 29 3.35 -13.16 -8.13
CA CYS A 29 3.86 -13.21 -9.49
C CYS A 29 3.44 -11.94 -10.24
N ARG A 30 4.40 -11.09 -10.58
CA ARG A 30 4.15 -9.80 -11.24
C ARG A 30 3.56 -9.93 -12.64
N GLU A 31 3.78 -11.07 -13.28
CA GLU A 31 3.27 -11.40 -14.62
C GLU A 31 1.82 -11.93 -14.56
N LEU A 32 1.28 -12.20 -13.36
CA LEU A 32 -0.14 -12.54 -13.24
C LEU A 32 -1.00 -11.31 -13.57
N PRO A 33 -2.02 -11.45 -14.43
CA PRO A 33 -2.97 -10.36 -14.71
C PRO A 33 -3.62 -9.79 -13.44
N GLY A 34 -3.80 -10.62 -12.41
CA GLY A 34 -4.40 -10.24 -11.13
C GLY A 34 -3.46 -9.53 -10.14
N PHE A 35 -2.16 -9.36 -10.44
CA PHE A 35 -1.21 -8.74 -9.52
C PHE A 35 -1.62 -7.30 -9.18
N LYS A 36 -1.87 -6.49 -10.22
CA LYS A 36 -2.33 -5.10 -10.04
C LYS A 36 -3.75 -5.05 -9.44
N TYR A 37 -4.62 -5.98 -9.86
CA TYR A 37 -6.02 -6.02 -9.42
C TYR A 37 -6.17 -6.06 -7.89
N ARG A 38 -5.35 -6.84 -7.17
CA ARG A 38 -5.45 -6.93 -5.71
C ARG A 38 -5.08 -5.62 -5.02
N HIS A 39 -4.05 -4.94 -5.50
CA HIS A 39 -3.68 -3.61 -5.01
C HIS A 39 -4.79 -2.59 -5.31
N ASP A 40 -5.27 -2.57 -6.56
CA ASP A 40 -6.36 -1.69 -6.98
C ASP A 40 -7.64 -1.92 -6.18
N LEU A 41 -7.96 -3.17 -5.83
CA LEU A 41 -9.10 -3.52 -4.99
C LEU A 41 -8.98 -2.93 -3.58
N VAL A 42 -7.84 -3.10 -2.91
CA VAL A 42 -7.64 -2.54 -1.56
C VAL A 42 -7.67 -1.01 -1.60
N ARG A 43 -7.05 -0.40 -2.61
CA ARG A 43 -7.10 1.06 -2.83
C ARG A 43 -8.54 1.54 -3.01
N ASP A 44 -9.33 0.82 -3.80
CA ASP A 44 -10.70 1.19 -4.12
C ASP A 44 -11.61 1.08 -2.89
N VAL A 45 -11.42 0.06 -2.06
CA VAL A 45 -12.11 -0.07 -0.77
C VAL A 45 -11.72 1.06 0.18
N LEU A 46 -10.42 1.36 0.31
CA LEU A 46 -9.95 2.44 1.18
C LEU A 46 -10.48 3.81 0.70
N PHE A 47 -10.52 4.02 -0.62
CA PHE A 47 -11.12 5.21 -1.21
C PHE A 47 -12.61 5.34 -0.88
N ASP A 48 -13.39 4.25 -1.00
CA ASP A 48 -14.81 4.23 -0.62
C ASP A 48 -15.00 4.55 0.87
N VAL A 49 -14.15 3.99 1.75
CA VAL A 49 -14.15 4.29 3.19
C VAL A 49 -13.94 5.79 3.44
N PHE A 50 -12.96 6.42 2.79
CA PHE A 50 -12.75 7.87 2.88
C PHE A 50 -13.97 8.67 2.40
N LYS A 51 -14.55 8.30 1.26
CA LYS A 51 -15.73 8.97 0.69
C LYS A 51 -16.93 8.90 1.62
N ARG A 52 -17.21 7.72 2.21
CA ARG A 52 -18.29 7.52 3.19
C ARG A 52 -18.06 8.28 4.48
N ALA A 53 -16.80 8.49 4.87
CA ALA A 53 -16.43 9.33 6.00
C ALA A 53 -16.56 10.83 5.72
N GLY A 54 -16.90 11.25 4.49
CA GLY A 54 -16.96 12.66 4.11
C GLY A 54 -15.59 13.30 3.91
N VAL A 55 -14.53 12.50 3.75
CA VAL A 55 -13.18 13.00 3.49
C VAL A 55 -13.02 13.32 2.01
N SER A 56 -12.45 14.49 1.71
CA SER A 56 -12.12 14.88 0.34
C SER A 56 -10.89 14.11 -0.15
N VAL A 57 -11.08 13.26 -1.16
CA VAL A 57 -10.05 12.36 -1.69
C VAL A 57 -10.11 12.26 -3.22
N LYS A 58 -8.95 11.97 -3.84
CA LYS A 58 -8.82 11.66 -5.27
C LYS A 58 -7.97 10.40 -5.46
N LYS A 59 -8.49 9.45 -6.24
CA LYS A 59 -7.81 8.20 -6.61
C LYS A 59 -6.84 8.43 -7.78
N GLU A 60 -5.69 7.75 -7.77
CA GLU A 60 -4.67 7.82 -8.84
C GLU A 60 -4.34 9.27 -9.24
N ALA A 61 -4.23 10.16 -8.25
CA ALA A 61 -4.02 11.57 -8.51
C ALA A 61 -2.60 11.79 -9.06
N PRO A 62 -2.45 12.40 -10.25
CA PRO A 62 -1.12 12.71 -10.78
C PRO A 62 -0.47 13.76 -9.88
N VAL A 63 0.70 13.44 -9.34
CA VAL A 63 1.54 14.35 -8.56
C VAL A 63 2.91 14.40 -9.21
N ASN A 64 3.39 15.62 -9.46
CA ASN A 64 4.58 15.85 -10.29
C ASN A 64 5.90 15.58 -9.56
N PHE A 65 5.87 15.36 -8.25
CA PHE A 65 7.05 15.23 -7.40
C PHE A 65 7.30 13.81 -6.87
N LEU A 66 6.44 12.83 -7.17
CA LEU A 66 6.67 11.42 -6.78
C LEU A 66 7.46 10.61 -7.80
N THR A 67 7.70 11.18 -8.99
CA THR A 67 8.61 10.59 -9.97
C THR A 67 10.04 10.90 -9.54
N ASP A 68 10.83 9.86 -9.31
CA ASP A 68 12.27 10.03 -9.11
C ASP A 68 12.89 10.54 -10.42
N PRO A 69 13.59 11.69 -10.42
CA PRO A 69 14.25 12.21 -11.62
C PRO A 69 15.23 11.20 -12.25
N LEU A 70 15.81 10.30 -11.45
CA LEU A 70 16.74 9.26 -11.90
C LEU A 70 16.03 8.04 -12.52
N GLU A 71 14.72 7.87 -12.31
CA GLU A 71 13.96 6.76 -12.90
C GLU A 71 13.66 6.96 -14.40
N GLY A 72 13.95 8.14 -14.97
CA GLY A 72 13.79 8.42 -16.40
C GLY A 72 12.36 8.21 -16.94
N ARG A 73 11.35 8.15 -16.06
CA ARG A 73 9.95 7.93 -16.45
C ARG A 73 9.37 9.22 -17.02
N SER A 74 8.80 9.11 -18.21
CA SER A 74 8.09 10.20 -18.90
C SER A 74 6.71 10.52 -18.31
N THR A 75 6.15 9.61 -17.50
CA THR A 75 4.84 9.76 -16.88
C THR A 75 4.97 10.05 -15.38
N LEU A 76 4.12 10.96 -14.88
CA LEU A 76 4.06 11.28 -13.46
C LEU A 76 3.58 10.07 -12.67
N ARG A 77 4.28 9.72 -11.59
CA ARG A 77 3.82 8.68 -10.68
C ARG A 77 2.60 9.20 -9.90
N PRO A 78 1.41 8.60 -10.08
CA PRO A 78 0.26 9.01 -9.30
C PRO A 78 0.43 8.60 -7.83
N ALA A 79 -0.18 9.36 -6.92
CA ALA A 79 -0.47 8.86 -5.59
C ALA A 79 -1.68 7.92 -5.69
N ASP A 80 -1.62 6.75 -5.02
CA ASP A 80 -2.73 5.79 -5.07
C ASP A 80 -4.03 6.44 -4.56
N ILE A 81 -3.93 7.17 -3.44
CA ILE A 81 -4.98 8.06 -2.94
C ILE A 81 -4.35 9.37 -2.47
N LEU A 82 -4.81 10.49 -3.01
CA LEU A 82 -4.53 11.83 -2.50
C LEU A 82 -5.66 12.25 -1.57
N VAL A 83 -5.32 12.57 -0.32
CA VAL A 83 -6.27 13.04 0.70
C VAL A 83 -6.05 14.53 0.93
N TYR A 84 -7.08 15.34 0.70
CA TYR A 84 -6.98 16.78 0.87
C TYR A 84 -7.15 17.19 2.34
N GLY A 85 -6.39 18.22 2.76
CA GLY A 85 -6.52 18.82 4.09
C GLY A 85 -6.32 17.85 5.26
N TRP A 86 -5.34 16.94 5.17
CA TRP A 86 -5.10 15.88 6.15
C TRP A 86 -4.61 16.41 7.51
N VAL A 87 -3.31 16.69 7.69
CA VAL A 87 -2.74 17.18 8.97
C VAL A 87 -2.22 18.59 8.78
N GLY A 88 -2.65 19.53 9.64
CA GLY A 88 -2.18 20.92 9.58
C GLY A 88 -2.45 21.60 8.23
N GLY A 89 -3.55 21.23 7.56
CA GLY A 89 -3.90 21.71 6.21
C GLY A 89 -3.15 21.04 5.06
N LYS A 90 -2.05 20.31 5.32
CA LYS A 90 -1.27 19.60 4.29
C LYS A 90 -2.07 18.45 3.69
N HIS A 91 -1.90 18.23 2.39
CA HIS A 91 -2.48 17.06 1.71
C HIS A 91 -1.66 15.81 2.03
N ALA A 92 -2.26 14.62 1.96
CA ALA A 92 -1.54 13.37 2.16
C ALA A 92 -1.53 12.51 0.90
N CYS A 93 -0.34 12.07 0.50
CA CYS A 93 -0.16 11.04 -0.52
C CYS A 93 -0.12 9.68 0.18
N VAL A 94 -1.22 8.94 0.11
CA VAL A 94 -1.31 7.58 0.63
C VAL A 94 -0.86 6.62 -0.47
N ASP A 95 0.24 5.90 -0.25
CA ASP A 95 0.79 4.90 -1.17
C ASP A 95 0.52 3.51 -0.57
N LEU A 96 -0.31 2.72 -1.23
CA LEU A 96 -0.66 1.37 -0.79
C LEU A 96 0.44 0.40 -1.20
N THR A 97 0.85 -0.45 -0.27
CA THR A 97 1.80 -1.51 -0.57
C THR A 97 1.42 -2.79 0.17
N GLY A 98 1.01 -3.81 -0.60
CA GLY A 98 0.81 -5.16 -0.10
C GLY A 98 2.05 -6.01 -0.31
N VAL A 99 2.50 -6.74 0.71
CA VAL A 99 3.71 -7.58 0.64
C VAL A 99 3.48 -8.97 1.18
N SER A 100 4.23 -9.94 0.67
CA SER A 100 4.22 -11.26 1.27
C SER A 100 4.97 -11.19 2.60
N PRO A 101 4.40 -11.74 3.69
CA PRO A 101 5.15 -11.89 4.94
C PRO A 101 6.33 -12.86 4.80
N LEU A 102 6.32 -13.71 3.77
CA LEU A 102 7.35 -14.73 3.53
C LEU A 102 8.44 -14.27 2.55
N VAL A 103 8.39 -13.01 2.07
CA VAL A 103 9.29 -12.57 1.00
C VAL A 103 10.74 -12.55 1.51
N GLY A 104 11.60 -13.33 0.85
CA GLY A 104 13.00 -13.46 1.25
C GLY A 104 13.19 -14.17 2.59
N LEU A 105 12.16 -14.86 3.10
CA LEU A 105 12.28 -15.75 4.25
C LEU A 105 13.14 -16.94 3.84
N THR A 106 14.32 -17.05 4.46
CA THR A 106 15.23 -18.18 4.27
C THR A 106 15.11 -19.12 5.49
N ASN A 107 16.22 -19.59 6.05
CA ASN A 107 16.24 -20.36 7.29
C ASN A 107 16.02 -19.50 8.54
N GLU A 108 15.70 -18.21 8.38
CA GLU A 108 15.39 -17.29 9.48
C GLU A 108 13.96 -17.51 10.00
N ASP A 109 13.76 -17.20 11.28
CA ASP A 109 12.45 -17.27 11.91
C ASP A 109 11.49 -16.23 11.33
N PHE A 110 10.25 -16.64 11.10
CA PHE A 110 9.20 -15.75 10.66
C PHE A 110 8.83 -14.76 11.78
N THR A 111 9.04 -13.46 11.52
CA THR A 111 8.59 -12.38 12.41
C THR A 111 7.41 -11.64 11.80
N VAL A 112 6.29 -11.60 12.54
CA VAL A 112 5.05 -10.93 12.12
C VAL A 112 5.31 -9.47 11.76
N GLY A 113 4.86 -9.05 10.58
CA GLY A 113 4.93 -7.66 10.12
C GLY A 113 6.29 -7.18 9.63
N GLN A 114 7.37 -7.96 9.78
CA GLN A 114 8.72 -7.54 9.39
C GLN A 114 8.81 -7.12 7.91
N ALA A 115 8.21 -7.90 7.01
CA ALA A 115 8.19 -7.58 5.59
C ALA A 115 7.44 -6.26 5.30
N ALA A 116 6.27 -6.08 5.90
CA ALA A 116 5.46 -4.88 5.70
C ALA A 116 6.17 -3.62 6.22
N LEU A 117 6.77 -3.69 7.41
CA LEU A 117 7.53 -2.60 8.00
C LEU A 117 8.76 -2.23 7.16
N LYS A 118 9.53 -3.23 6.70
CA LYS A 118 10.70 -3.00 5.83
C LYS A 118 10.33 -2.25 4.55
N VAL A 119 9.22 -2.64 3.92
CA VAL A 119 8.76 -1.98 2.69
C VAL A 119 8.18 -0.58 2.98
N ALA A 120 7.45 -0.42 4.08
CA ALA A 120 6.99 0.90 4.52
C ALA A 120 8.17 1.88 4.69
N SER A 121 9.21 1.49 5.44
CA SER A 121 10.40 2.31 5.64
C SER A 121 11.14 2.62 4.33
N SER A 122 11.24 1.64 3.42
CA SER A 122 11.84 1.85 2.10
C SER A 122 11.07 2.87 1.26
N LYS A 123 9.73 2.87 1.34
CA LYS A 123 8.87 3.83 0.66
C LYS A 123 9.00 5.24 1.24
N VAL A 124 9.05 5.35 2.57
CA VAL A 124 9.29 6.63 3.27
C VAL A 124 10.61 7.23 2.83
N ALA A 125 11.71 6.46 2.90
CA ALA A 125 13.04 6.92 2.49
C ALA A 125 13.06 7.44 1.04
N LYS A 126 12.23 6.86 0.16
CA LYS A 126 12.15 7.24 -1.25
C LYS A 126 11.29 8.48 -1.53
N HIS A 127 10.24 8.71 -0.74
CA HIS A 127 9.17 9.64 -1.13
C HIS A 127 8.88 10.76 -0.13
N GLU A 128 9.25 10.60 1.14
CA GLU A 128 8.89 11.55 2.20
C GLU A 128 9.42 12.96 1.93
N ARG A 129 10.70 13.08 1.56
CA ARG A 129 11.33 14.37 1.28
C ARG A 129 10.61 15.12 0.16
N ALA A 130 10.31 14.44 -0.95
CA ALA A 130 9.62 15.06 -2.07
C ALA A 130 8.19 15.50 -1.70
N CYS A 131 7.47 14.69 -0.93
CA CYS A 131 6.18 15.11 -0.38
C CYS A 131 6.30 16.35 0.51
N PHE A 132 7.25 16.35 1.44
CA PHE A 132 7.45 17.44 2.39
C PHE A 132 7.76 18.78 1.69
N GLU A 133 8.70 18.77 0.74
CA GLU A 133 9.08 19.95 -0.05
C GLU A 133 7.90 20.53 -0.85
N ASN A 134 6.88 19.71 -1.14
CA ASN A 134 5.68 20.09 -1.90
C ASN A 134 4.42 20.27 -1.01
N GLN A 135 4.56 20.48 0.30
CA GLN A 135 3.42 20.67 1.23
C GLN A 135 2.48 19.45 1.34
N HIS A 136 3.01 18.26 1.11
CA HIS A 136 2.32 16.99 1.30
C HIS A 136 2.92 16.19 2.46
N VAL A 137 2.14 15.28 3.01
CA VAL A 137 2.58 14.23 3.93
C VAL A 137 2.59 12.93 3.15
N PHE A 138 3.71 12.20 3.17
CA PHE A 138 3.75 10.85 2.62
C PHE A 138 3.24 9.87 3.67
N ILE A 139 2.34 8.96 3.29
CA ILE A 139 1.81 7.92 4.19
C ILE A 139 1.99 6.55 3.53
N PRO A 140 2.89 5.70 4.04
CA PRO A 140 2.99 4.32 3.60
C PRO A 140 1.82 3.51 4.17
N PHE A 141 0.83 3.18 3.34
CA PHE A 141 -0.23 2.26 3.74
C PHE A 141 0.22 0.83 3.45
N ALA A 142 1.07 0.29 4.33
CA ALA A 142 1.66 -1.03 4.18
C ALA A 142 0.87 -2.12 4.92
N PHE A 143 0.66 -3.24 4.24
CA PHE A 143 -0.01 -4.42 4.78
C PHE A 143 0.61 -5.70 4.22
N ASP A 144 0.40 -6.82 4.91
CA ASP A 144 0.78 -8.14 4.40
C ASP A 144 -0.43 -9.05 4.15
N THR A 145 -0.21 -10.12 3.38
CA THR A 145 -1.27 -11.10 3.07
C THR A 145 -1.72 -11.95 4.25
N PHE A 146 -1.04 -11.89 5.40
CA PHE A 146 -1.50 -12.55 6.63
C PHE A 146 -2.35 -11.61 7.50
N GLY A 147 -2.55 -10.37 7.07
CA GLY A 147 -3.45 -9.40 7.70
C GLY A 147 -2.74 -8.41 8.62
N PHE A 148 -1.40 -8.37 8.64
CA PHE A 148 -0.69 -7.30 9.35
C PHE A 148 -0.94 -5.96 8.67
N LEU A 149 -1.12 -4.91 9.49
CA LEU A 149 -1.15 -3.52 9.06
C LEU A 149 -0.03 -2.76 9.76
N ALA A 150 0.76 -2.00 9.01
CA ALA A 150 1.74 -1.09 9.59
C ALA A 150 1.05 0.01 10.42
N LEU A 151 1.78 0.61 11.37
CA LEU A 151 1.23 1.61 12.29
C LEU A 151 0.60 2.79 11.54
N GLU A 152 1.23 3.25 10.47
CA GLU A 152 0.75 4.35 9.64
C GLU A 152 -0.59 4.02 8.97
N ALA A 153 -0.76 2.78 8.51
CA ALA A 153 -2.04 2.30 7.97
C ALA A 153 -3.13 2.28 9.04
N VAL A 154 -2.80 1.79 10.24
CA VAL A 154 -3.71 1.78 11.40
C VAL A 154 -4.10 3.22 11.80
N ASP A 155 -3.16 4.15 11.81
CA ASP A 155 -3.39 5.54 12.18
C ASP A 155 -4.29 6.28 11.19
N VAL A 156 -4.15 5.98 9.89
CA VAL A 156 -5.10 6.43 8.86
C VAL A 156 -6.51 5.96 9.20
N LEU A 157 -6.69 4.66 9.45
CA LEU A 157 -8.01 4.09 9.74
C LEU A 157 -8.61 4.67 11.03
N LYS A 158 -7.83 4.77 12.11
CA LYS A 158 -8.26 5.40 13.37
C LYS A 158 -8.67 6.85 13.17
N ARG A 159 -7.95 7.60 12.33
CA ARG A 159 -8.30 8.98 12.02
C ARG A 159 -9.61 9.07 11.24
N VAL A 160 -9.81 8.23 10.22
CA VAL A 160 -11.07 8.17 9.47
C VAL A 160 -12.23 7.81 10.41
N GLN A 161 -12.04 6.84 11.29
CA GLN A 161 -13.03 6.46 12.30
C GLN A 161 -13.43 7.67 13.17
N ARG A 162 -12.47 8.46 13.66
CA ARG A 162 -12.77 9.68 14.43
C ARG A 162 -13.58 10.69 13.62
N ILE A 163 -13.24 10.92 12.35
CA ILE A 163 -14.00 11.82 11.46
C ILE A 163 -15.46 11.33 11.32
N MET A 164 -15.64 10.03 11.08
CA MET A 164 -16.98 9.43 11.00
C MET A 164 -17.78 9.65 12.28
N HIS A 165 -17.19 9.41 13.45
CA HIS A 165 -17.87 9.65 14.73
C HIS A 165 -18.28 11.12 14.90
N SER A 166 -17.40 12.07 14.59
CA SER A 166 -17.73 13.50 14.68
C SER A 166 -18.90 13.91 13.76
N ASN A 167 -18.99 13.28 12.58
CA ASN A 167 -20.05 13.54 11.61
C ASN A 167 -21.41 12.95 12.00
N VAL A 168 -21.44 11.91 12.84
CA VAL A 168 -22.69 11.35 13.38
C VAL A 168 -23.20 12.19 14.56
N VAL A 169 -22.28 12.70 15.38
CA VAL A 169 -22.63 13.46 16.60
C VAL A 169 -23.05 14.90 16.28
N SER A 170 -22.56 15.48 15.19
CA SER A 170 -22.99 16.81 14.73
C SER A 170 -24.30 16.71 13.93
N PRO A 171 -25.39 17.40 14.31
CA PRO A 171 -26.58 17.46 13.47
C PRO A 171 -26.21 18.03 12.10
N ARG A 172 -26.72 17.44 11.02
CA ARG A 172 -26.64 18.07 9.71
C ARG A 172 -27.54 19.29 9.74
N SER A 173 -26.94 20.48 9.86
CA SER A 173 -27.59 21.78 9.71
C SER A 173 -28.10 21.97 8.29
#